data_AF-A0A848P1I7-F1
#
_entry.id   AF-A0A848P1I7-F1
#
_cell.length_a   1.000
_cell.length_b   1.000
_cell.length_c   1.000
_cell.angle_alpha   90.00
_cell.angle_beta   90.00
_cell.angle_gamma   90.00
#
_symmetry.space_group_name_H-M   'P 1'
#
loop_
_entity.id
_entity.type
_entity.pdbx_description
1 polymer ?
#
loop_
_entity_poly.entity_id
_entity_poly.type
_entity_poly.pdbx_seq_one_letter_code
_entity_poly.pdbx_strand_id
1 'polypeptide(L)'
;MNKTPLSFFQQAIPDMFKGDTNTDIGNVFVALVYPHIQVIDYPEEIWINCQQANVSIEPDTYLLLRFLEEIPHVCVDIINAHEGLLGLYKTYISN
;
A
#
# COMPACT_ATOMS: atom_id res chain seq x y z
N MET A 1 -3.53 17.91 -9.39
CA MET A 1 -4.23 16.71 -8.89
C MET A 1 -4.52 16.90 -7.41
N ASN A 2 -5.68 16.46 -6.92
CA ASN A 2 -5.90 16.39 -5.48
C ASN A 2 -5.00 15.31 -4.91
N LYS A 3 -4.17 15.67 -3.94
CA LYS A 3 -3.30 14.72 -3.27
C LYS A 3 -4.12 13.94 -2.24
N THR A 4 -4.13 12.63 -2.40
CA THR A 4 -4.82 11.68 -1.52
C THR A 4 -3.86 10.54 -1.17
N PRO A 5 -4.18 9.73 -0.16
CA PRO A 5 -3.48 8.48 0.12
C PRO A 5 -3.37 7.59 -1.12
N LEU A 6 -4.45 7.42 -1.90
CA LEU A 6 -4.42 6.62 -3.13
C LEU A 6 -3.49 7.21 -4.19
N SER A 7 -3.55 8.54 -4.41
CA SER A 7 -2.71 9.17 -5.43
C SER A 7 -1.23 9.15 -5.07
N PHE A 8 -0.90 9.02 -3.78
CA PHE A 8 0.46 8.73 -3.33
C PHE A 8 0.93 7.37 -3.85
N PHE A 9 0.18 6.29 -3.61
CA PHE A 9 0.54 4.95 -4.13
C PHE A 9 0.59 4.90 -5.66
N GLN A 10 -0.37 5.52 -6.34
CA GLN A 10 -0.39 5.57 -7.82
C GLN A 10 0.85 6.23 -8.43
N GLN A 11 1.49 7.15 -7.71
CA GLN A 11 2.71 7.85 -8.14
C GLN A 11 3.99 7.21 -7.59
N ALA A 12 3.95 6.67 -6.38
CA ALA A 12 5.10 6.06 -5.73
C ALA A 12 5.47 4.71 -6.37
N ILE A 13 4.48 3.96 -6.86
CA ILE A 13 4.69 2.66 -7.52
C ILE A 13 5.17 2.90 -8.97
N PRO A 14 6.39 2.46 -9.33
CA PRO A 14 6.89 2.58 -10.69
C PRO A 14 5.99 1.84 -11.68
N ASP A 15 5.82 2.36 -12.89
CA ASP A 15 4.88 1.81 -13.90
C ASP A 15 5.10 0.32 -14.19
N MET A 16 6.35 -0.14 -14.18
CA MET A 16 6.68 -1.55 -14.42
C MET A 16 6.22 -2.51 -13.29
N PHE A 17 5.95 -1.99 -12.09
CA PHE A 17 5.53 -2.77 -10.92
C PHE A 17 4.04 -2.57 -10.58
N LYS A 18 3.29 -1.78 -11.38
CA LYS A 18 1.85 -1.61 -11.17
C LYS A 18 1.04 -2.90 -11.38
N GLY A 19 1.64 -3.88 -12.05
CA GLY A 19 1.08 -5.21 -12.28
C GLY A 19 1.45 -6.24 -11.21
N ASP A 20 2.07 -5.85 -10.11
CA ASP A 20 2.55 -6.77 -9.08
C ASP A 20 1.63 -6.79 -7.86
N THR A 21 1.78 -7.84 -7.04
CA THR A 21 1.09 -8.01 -5.75
C THR A 21 1.79 -7.27 -4.61
N ASN A 22 2.93 -6.66 -4.89
CA ASN A 22 3.78 -5.97 -3.93
C ASN A 22 4.53 -4.81 -4.60
N THR A 23 5.18 -3.98 -3.80
CA THR A 23 5.98 -2.86 -4.28
C THR A 23 6.93 -2.38 -3.19
N ASP A 24 8.06 -1.81 -3.62
CA ASP A 24 8.93 -1.02 -2.75
C ASP A 24 8.62 0.47 -2.88
N ILE A 25 8.39 1.14 -1.76
CA ILE A 25 8.22 2.60 -1.68
C ILE A 25 9.31 3.17 -0.79
N GLY A 26 10.34 3.74 -1.43
CA GLY A 26 11.57 4.08 -0.71
C GLY A 26 12.27 2.81 -0.24
N ASN A 27 12.43 2.67 1.08
CA ASN A 27 13.00 1.47 1.70
C ASN A 27 11.94 0.53 2.29
N VAL A 28 10.65 0.84 2.11
CA VAL A 28 9.56 0.10 2.73
C VAL A 28 8.92 -0.81 1.69
N PHE A 29 8.97 -2.12 1.94
CA PHE A 29 8.28 -3.12 1.14
C PHE A 29 6.82 -3.23 1.59
N VAL A 30 5.89 -3.23 0.64
CA VAL A 30 4.45 -3.36 0.87
C VAL A 30 3.91 -4.48 -0.01
N ALA A 31 3.30 -5.50 0.58
CA ALA A 31 2.71 -6.63 -0.14
C ALA A 31 1.25 -6.87 0.25
N LEU A 32 0.42 -7.16 -0.74
CA LEU A 32 -0.92 -7.69 -0.51
C LEU A 32 -0.83 -9.21 -0.28
N VAL A 33 -1.04 -9.62 0.97
CA VAL A 33 -1.09 -11.02 1.42
C VAL A 33 -2.47 -11.26 2.01
N TYR A 34 -3.51 -11.20 1.16
CA TYR A 34 -4.91 -11.16 1.60
C TYR A 34 -5.23 -12.33 2.57
N PRO A 35 -5.85 -12.06 3.75
CA PRO A 35 -6.60 -10.86 4.11
C PRO A 35 -5.79 -9.73 4.78
N HIS A 36 -4.47 -9.70 4.60
CA HIS A 36 -3.60 -8.70 5.19
C HIS A 36 -2.80 -7.91 4.15
N ILE A 37 -2.32 -6.74 4.56
CA ILE A 37 -1.17 -6.08 3.96
C ILE A 37 0.03 -6.33 4.87
N GLN A 38 1.12 -6.79 4.29
CA GLN A 38 2.41 -6.88 4.96
C GLN A 38 3.22 -5.62 4.62
N VAL A 39 3.77 -4.97 5.64
CA VAL A 39 4.65 -3.79 5.51
C VAL A 39 5.98 -4.14 6.19
N ILE A 40 7.09 -4.04 5.47
CA ILE A 40 8.42 -4.41 5.97
C ILE A 40 9.40 -3.25 5.78
N ASP A 41 10.06 -2.85 6.85
CA ASP A 41 11.27 -2.01 6.84
C ASP A 41 12.27 -2.65 7.82
N TYR A 42 13.16 -3.51 7.30
CA TYR A 42 13.90 -4.46 8.13
C TYR A 42 14.64 -3.78 9.30
N PRO A 43 14.49 -4.29 10.54
CA PRO A 43 13.87 -5.57 10.92
C PRO A 43 12.38 -5.49 11.29
N GLU A 44 11.74 -4.35 11.09
CA GLU A 44 10.33 -4.15 11.42
C GLU A 44 9.42 -4.80 10.38
N GLU A 45 8.38 -5.49 10.86
CA GLU A 45 7.37 -6.14 10.06
C GLU A 45 5.99 -5.91 10.69
N ILE A 46 5.08 -5.33 9.92
CA ILE A 46 3.74 -4.96 10.36
C ILE A 46 2.70 -5.66 9.47
N TRP A 47 1.70 -6.23 10.11
CA TRP A 47 0.57 -6.89 9.45
C TRP A 47 -0.70 -6.09 9.70
N ILE A 48 -1.32 -5.61 8.62
CA ILE A 48 -2.54 -4.81 8.65
C ILE A 48 -3.68 -5.68 8.14
N ASN A 49 -4.69 -5.93 8.96
CA ASN A 49 -5.89 -6.63 8.49
C ASN A 49 -6.67 -5.72 7.52
N CYS A 50 -6.87 -6.19 6.29
CA CYS A 50 -7.60 -5.49 5.24
C CYS A 50 -8.82 -6.29 4.72
N GLN A 51 -9.28 -7.29 5.47
CA GLN A 51 -10.41 -8.13 5.11
C GLN A 51 -11.67 -7.29 4.83
N GLN A 52 -12.37 -7.60 3.73
CA GLN A 52 -13.66 -6.98 3.42
C GLN A 52 -14.75 -8.05 3.40
N ALA A 53 -15.90 -7.75 4.02
CA ALA A 53 -16.96 -8.74 4.27
C ALA A 53 -17.50 -9.44 3.00
N ASN A 54 -17.41 -8.78 1.84
CA ASN A 54 -17.94 -9.29 0.56
C ASN A 54 -16.89 -9.38 -0.54
N VAL A 55 -15.60 -9.45 -0.19
CA VAL A 55 -14.51 -9.57 -1.17
C VAL A 55 -13.84 -10.92 -0.98
N SER A 56 -13.84 -11.70 -2.05
CA SER A 56 -13.07 -12.94 -2.17
C SER A 56 -11.90 -12.68 -3.10
N ILE A 57 -10.72 -12.47 -2.52
CA ILE A 57 -9.47 -12.34 -3.25
C ILE A 57 -8.69 -13.63 -3.09
N GLU A 58 -8.24 -14.19 -4.21
CA GLU A 58 -7.26 -15.26 -4.18
C GLU A 58 -5.92 -14.68 -3.69
N PRO A 59 -5.32 -15.25 -2.63
CA PRO A 59 -4.01 -14.82 -2.15
C PRO A 59 -2.96 -14.86 -3.28
N ASP A 60 -2.01 -13.94 -3.22
CA ASP A 60 -0.83 -13.90 -4.09
C ASP A 60 -1.07 -13.71 -5.61
N THR A 61 -2.32 -13.54 -6.06
CA THR A 61 -2.64 -13.28 -7.48
C THR A 61 -3.27 -11.91 -7.73
N TYR A 62 -3.76 -11.25 -6.67
CA TYR A 62 -4.43 -9.96 -6.79
C TYR A 62 -3.46 -8.80 -6.69
N LEU A 63 -3.60 -7.84 -7.61
CA LEU A 63 -2.66 -6.73 -7.73
C LEU A 63 -2.82 -5.74 -6.57
N LEU A 64 -1.70 -5.32 -5.99
CA LEU A 64 -1.71 -4.39 -4.86
C LEU A 64 -2.37 -3.06 -5.24
N LEU A 65 -1.91 -2.44 -6.34
CA LEU A 65 -2.44 -1.14 -6.74
C LEU A 65 -3.93 -1.21 -7.06
N ARG A 66 -4.37 -2.26 -7.75
CA ARG A 66 -5.80 -2.48 -8.05
C ARG A 66 -6.63 -2.59 -6.77
N PHE A 67 -6.15 -3.36 -5.79
CA PHE A 67 -6.81 -3.49 -4.48
C PHE A 67 -6.96 -2.13 -3.79
N LEU A 68 -5.92 -1.31 -3.81
CA LEU A 68 -5.94 0.02 -3.20
C LEU A 68 -6.88 1.00 -3.93
N GLU A 69 -7.02 0.87 -5.25
CA GLU A 69 -7.99 1.65 -6.03
C GLU A 69 -9.44 1.27 -5.71
N GLU A 70 -9.70 -0.02 -5.51
CA GLU A 70 -11.02 -0.54 -5.14
C GLU A 70 -11.38 -0.26 -3.67
N ILE A 71 -10.37 -0.21 -2.79
CA ILE A 71 -10.53 -0.06 -1.33
C ILE A 71 -9.59 1.06 -0.80
N PRO A 72 -9.87 2.34 -1.10
CA PRO A 72 -8.92 3.44 -0.83
C PRO A 72 -8.67 3.73 0.64
N HIS A 73 -9.54 3.29 1.56
CA HIS A 73 -9.32 3.51 3.00
C HIS A 73 -8.09 2.73 3.51
N VAL A 74 -7.78 1.57 2.93
CA VAL A 74 -6.61 0.78 3.30
C VAL A 74 -5.31 1.55 3.03
N CYS A 75 -5.28 2.48 2.06
CA CYS A 75 -4.13 3.35 1.85
C CYS A 75 -3.76 4.15 3.10
N VAL A 76 -4.77 4.62 3.85
CA VAL A 76 -4.57 5.38 5.09
C VAL A 76 -3.96 4.48 6.16
N ASP A 77 -4.47 3.25 6.29
CA ASP A 77 -3.99 2.29 7.28
C ASP A 77 -2.52 1.93 7.01
N ILE A 78 -2.15 1.68 5.74
CA ILE A 78 -0.76 1.41 5.34
C ILE A 78 0.17 2.57 5.67
N ILE A 79 -0.22 3.80 5.30
CA ILE A 79 0.61 4.99 5.54
C ILE A 79 0.81 5.23 7.04
N ASN A 80 -0.23 5.04 7.84
CA ASN A 80 -0.16 5.28 9.29
C ASN A 80 0.54 4.16 10.06
N ALA A 81 0.64 2.97 9.48
CA ALA A 81 1.27 1.83 10.14
C ALA A 81 2.78 2.02 10.33
N HIS A 82 3.47 2.71 9.42
CA HIS A 82 4.92 2.81 9.42
C HIS A 82 5.41 4.26 9.29
N GLU A 83 6.30 4.69 10.19
CA GLU A 83 6.78 6.09 10.25
C GLU A 83 7.47 6.54 8.95
N GLY A 84 8.21 5.63 8.29
CA GLY A 84 8.85 5.91 7.01
C GLY A 84 7.85 6.23 5.89
N LEU A 85 6.74 5.47 5.82
CA LEU A 85 5.69 5.73 4.83
C LEU A 85 4.93 7.02 5.16
N LEU A 86 4.64 7.27 6.44
CA LEU A 86 4.03 8.51 6.89
C LEU A 86 4.90 9.72 6.55
N GLY A 87 6.23 9.60 6.70
CA GLY A 87 7.20 10.62 6.31
C GLY A 87 7.17 10.90 4.80
N LEU A 88 7.24 9.86 3.97
CA LEU A 88 7.16 9.98 2.51
C LEU A 88 5.84 10.59 2.06
N TYR A 89 4.72 10.19 2.67
CA TYR A 89 3.41 10.75 2.38
C TYR A 89 3.32 12.23 2.77
N LYS A 90 3.87 12.64 3.92
CA LYS A 90 3.94 14.05 4.34
C LYS A 90 4.72 14.89 3.32
N THR A 91 5.87 14.40 2.85
CA THR A 91 6.64 15.07 1.80
C THR A 91 5.83 15.18 0.51
N TYR A 92 5.15 14.10 0.10
CA TYR A 92 4.26 14.10 -1.06
C TYR A 92 3.17 15.17 -0.97
N ILE A 93 2.46 15.27 0.16
CA ILE A 93 1.37 16.26 0.32
C ILE A 93 1.88 17.71 0.37
N SER A 94 3.10 17.95 0.84
CA SER A 94 3.71 19.29 0.92
C SER A 94 4.29 19.81 -0.40
N ASN A 95 4.62 18.93 -1.36
CA ASN A 95 5.22 19.29 -2.67
C ASN A 95 4.18 19.45 -3.79
#